data_AF-A0A196NI09-F1
#
_entry.id   AF-A0A196NI09-F1
#
_cell.length_a   1.000
_cell.length_b   1.000
_cell.length_c   1.000
_cell.angle_alpha   90.00
_cell.angle_beta   90.00
_cell.angle_gamma   90.00
#
_symmetry.space_group_name_H-M   'P 1'
#
loop_
_entity.id
_entity.type
_entity.pdbx_description
1 polymer ?
#
loop_
_entity_poly.entity_id
_entity_poly.type
_entity_poly.pdbx_seq_one_letter_code
_entity_poly.pdbx_strand_id
1 'polypeptide(L)'
;MNDLTVYVPIKSGQVESLRSILQRINDNKLDNDLYLLQEDRLTHSSRWVIVDDDPGRGPQLLLAAEFDGELDDYLRHQMAITPGLDEIWSHCEGYAGRAHFIDFIRSNAFPTQAFYIAFPDETVASIRAKIAVRERLEGLLDRAGPVAESTAAVLAGMPNVRTPWQKVGDFLGRVRQNFHDAWLSLLLAIIKPISQIGQTKNFSRVTSFVKNPLTPRAQQLTDLDGQMVTITTIKPWRYPRLWLAFWINQFLGRFGWAPGLFADVGNLHSFRWVLIDNRKRLIFLSVYDGSWQNYMGDFIDKIIWALDGVYNNTFGYPKGGMRDVTQFQRWILNHQYQPQLFYRAYPEESVLNLIRDRTSNNTLAQMAQAGLALESAKVRDTLNAL
;
A
#
# COMPACT_ATOMS: atom_id res chain seq x y z
N MET A 1 -1.26 -10.52 5.07
CA MET A 1 -0.73 -9.23 5.55
C MET A 1 -1.73 -8.53 6.48
N ASN A 2 -1.25 -7.92 7.56
CA ASN A 2 -2.00 -7.16 8.57
C ASN A 2 -1.54 -5.69 8.59
N ASP A 3 -2.27 -4.83 9.30
CA ASP A 3 -1.94 -3.42 9.48
C ASP A 3 -1.90 -2.99 10.95
N LEU A 4 -1.07 -1.99 11.24
CA LEU A 4 -0.98 -1.36 12.55
C LEU A 4 -0.99 0.16 12.36
N THR A 5 -1.85 0.86 13.09
CA THR A 5 -1.85 2.32 13.16
C THR A 5 -1.87 2.75 14.61
N VAL A 6 -0.82 3.41 15.06
CA VAL A 6 -0.63 3.89 16.44
C VAL A 6 -0.55 5.40 16.40
N TYR A 7 -1.27 6.08 17.28
CA TYR A 7 -1.31 7.53 17.32
C TYR A 7 -1.29 8.03 18.77
N VAL A 8 -0.18 8.65 19.18
CA VAL A 8 0.11 8.96 20.60
C VAL A 8 0.59 10.39 20.78
N PRO A 9 0.20 11.09 21.86
CA PRO A 9 0.77 12.40 22.18
C PRO A 9 2.28 12.33 22.43
N ILE A 10 3.00 13.30 21.87
CA ILE A 10 4.42 13.53 22.17
C ILE A 10 4.48 14.43 23.40
N LYS A 11 5.33 14.10 24.37
CA LYS A 11 5.55 14.91 25.58
C LYS A 11 5.96 16.34 25.20
N SER A 12 5.51 17.31 25.99
CA SER A 12 5.87 18.71 25.78
C SER A 12 7.39 18.92 25.69
N GLY A 13 7.85 19.64 24.67
CA GLY A 13 9.27 19.92 24.43
C GLY A 13 10.08 18.78 23.81
N GLN A 14 9.48 17.61 23.55
CA GLN A 14 10.19 16.43 23.05
C GLN A 14 10.15 16.26 21.52
N VAL A 15 9.45 17.14 20.79
CA VAL A 15 9.24 17.05 19.34
C VAL A 15 10.55 17.04 18.56
N GLU A 16 11.42 18.02 18.78
CA GLU A 16 12.65 18.16 17.99
C GLU A 16 13.67 17.06 18.32
N SER A 17 13.71 16.59 19.58
CA SER A 17 14.52 15.45 19.98
C SER A 17 14.07 14.18 19.23
N LEU A 18 12.77 13.88 19.26
CA LEU A 18 12.21 12.74 18.54
C LEU A 18 12.40 12.87 17.02
N ARG A 19 12.21 14.07 16.45
CA ARG A 19 12.42 14.35 15.04
C ARG A 19 13.86 14.03 14.63
N SER A 20 14.84 14.50 15.40
CA SER A 20 16.26 14.25 15.16
C SER A 20 16.59 12.75 15.19
N ILE A 21 16.03 12.00 16.15
CA ILE A 21 16.21 10.54 16.26
C ILE A 21 15.67 9.83 15.02
N LEU A 22 14.41 10.09 14.64
CA LEU A 22 13.79 9.45 13.48
C LEU A 22 14.51 9.80 12.17
N GLN A 23 14.97 11.05 12.05
CA GLN A 23 15.68 11.51 10.86
C GLN A 23 17.07 10.89 10.77
N ARG A 24 17.79 10.72 11.89
CA ARG A 24 19.05 9.97 11.95
C ARG A 24 18.90 8.54 11.44
N ILE A 25 17.83 7.85 11.85
CA ILE A 25 17.50 6.50 11.36
C ILE A 25 17.19 6.55 9.86
N ASN A 26 16.42 7.54 9.41
CA ASN A 26 16.02 7.67 8.01
C ASN A 26 17.19 7.99 7.08
N ASP A 27 18.16 8.78 7.53
CA ASP A 27 19.33 9.17 6.76
C ASP A 27 20.36 8.03 6.70
N ASN A 28 20.41 7.16 7.71
CA ASN A 28 21.27 5.99 7.73
C ASN A 28 20.51 4.67 8.02
N LYS A 29 19.63 4.29 7.08
CA LYS A 29 18.78 3.09 7.23
C LYS A 29 19.55 1.77 7.30
N LEU A 30 20.76 1.72 6.73
CA LEU A 30 21.55 0.49 6.62
C LEU A 30 22.58 0.35 7.74
N ASP A 31 22.96 1.43 8.41
CA ASP A 31 24.04 1.46 9.38
C ASP A 31 23.71 2.41 10.55
N ASN A 32 22.70 2.04 11.35
CA ASN A 32 22.37 2.73 12.59
C ASN A 32 22.16 1.74 13.74
N ASP A 33 22.38 2.20 14.97
CA ASP A 33 22.32 1.43 16.21
C ASP A 33 20.93 1.43 16.88
N LEU A 34 20.00 2.25 16.40
CA LEU A 34 18.70 2.45 17.02
C LEU A 34 17.64 1.49 16.47
N TYR A 35 17.61 1.31 15.16
CA TYR A 35 16.63 0.50 14.46
C TYR A 35 17.29 -0.21 13.27
N LEU A 36 17.51 -1.52 13.46
CA LEU A 36 18.16 -2.44 12.53
C LEU A 36 17.20 -2.85 11.39
N LEU A 37 16.84 -1.90 10.52
CA LEU A 37 15.86 -2.07 9.43
C LEU A 37 16.26 -3.18 8.43
N GLN A 38 17.54 -3.47 8.29
CA GLN A 38 18.09 -4.57 7.48
C GLN A 38 17.72 -5.95 8.04
N GLU A 39 17.44 -6.04 9.34
CA GLU A 39 16.99 -7.26 10.01
C GLU A 39 15.46 -7.40 9.97
N ASP A 40 14.74 -6.39 9.46
CA ASP A 40 13.29 -6.46 9.36
C ASP A 40 12.86 -7.46 8.26
N ARG A 41 12.16 -8.51 8.72
CA ARG A 41 11.66 -9.61 7.89
C ARG A 41 10.14 -9.65 7.81
N LEU A 42 9.44 -8.79 8.55
CA LEU A 42 7.98 -8.85 8.68
C LEU A 42 7.29 -7.59 8.16
N THR A 43 7.93 -6.43 8.22
CA THR A 43 7.33 -5.17 7.75
C THR A 43 7.41 -5.08 6.22
N HIS A 44 6.28 -4.95 5.53
CA HIS A 44 6.23 -4.57 4.11
C HIS A 44 6.52 -3.08 3.92
N SER A 45 5.82 -2.25 4.69
CA SER A 45 6.04 -0.81 4.75
C SER A 45 5.77 -0.27 6.15
N SER A 46 6.52 0.74 6.57
CA SER A 46 6.21 1.50 7.79
C SER A 46 6.56 2.97 7.64
N ARG A 47 5.82 3.83 8.33
CA ARG A 47 6.05 5.27 8.36
C ARG A 47 5.86 5.82 9.75
N TRP A 48 6.73 6.76 10.12
CA TRP A 48 6.71 7.51 11.36
C TRP A 48 6.53 8.97 11.05
N VAL A 49 5.48 9.57 11.59
CA VAL A 49 5.05 10.92 11.25
C VAL A 49 4.78 11.69 12.54
N ILE A 50 5.47 12.81 12.70
CA ILE A 50 5.24 13.81 13.72
C ILE A 50 4.19 14.77 13.17
N VAL A 51 3.09 14.87 13.88
CA VAL A 51 1.95 15.75 13.59
C VAL A 51 1.95 16.84 14.64
N ASP A 52 2.56 17.98 14.35
CA ASP A 52 2.83 19.08 15.29
C ASP A 52 2.06 20.37 15.01
N ASP A 53 1.35 20.44 13.88
CA ASP A 53 0.52 21.57 13.48
C ASP A 53 -0.98 21.36 13.76
N ASP A 54 -1.34 20.36 14.56
CA ASP A 54 -2.73 19.99 14.87
C ASP A 54 -3.35 20.91 15.95
N PRO A 55 -4.33 21.76 15.60
CA PRO A 55 -4.91 22.70 16.55
C PRO A 55 -5.65 21.99 17.70
N GLY A 56 -5.19 22.20 18.92
CA GLY A 56 -5.91 21.79 20.14
C GLY A 56 -5.53 20.42 20.73
N ARG A 57 -4.51 19.73 20.19
CA ARG A 57 -4.01 18.44 20.75
C ARG A 57 -2.52 18.41 21.07
N GLY A 58 -1.79 19.44 20.68
CA GLY A 58 -0.33 19.39 20.74
C GLY A 58 0.23 18.33 19.79
N PRO A 59 1.55 18.13 19.82
CA PRO A 59 2.23 17.24 18.88
C PRO A 59 1.89 15.77 19.13
N GLN A 60 1.78 15.00 18.05
CA GLN A 60 1.45 13.57 18.09
C GLN A 60 2.44 12.78 17.23
N LEU A 61 2.75 11.55 17.65
CA LEU A 61 3.49 10.57 16.86
C LEU A 61 2.51 9.57 16.26
N LEU A 62 2.52 9.48 14.93
CA LEU A 62 1.86 8.45 14.16
C LEU A 62 2.89 7.41 13.72
N LEU A 63 2.68 6.16 14.11
CA LEU A 63 3.31 4.99 13.50
C LEU A 63 2.24 4.25 12.68
N ALA A 64 2.49 4.06 11.39
CA ALA A 64 1.65 3.24 10.53
C ALA A 64 2.50 2.19 9.82
N ALA A 65 2.17 0.91 10.03
CA ALA A 65 2.87 -0.22 9.44
C ALA A 65 1.93 -1.20 8.73
N GLU A 66 2.50 -1.98 7.83
CA GLU A 66 1.92 -3.10 7.10
C GLU A 66 2.87 -4.27 7.25
N PHE A 67 2.39 -5.41 7.76
CA PHE A 67 3.27 -6.46 8.24
C PHE A 67 2.71 -7.87 8.10
N ASP A 68 3.60 -8.85 8.24
CA ASP A 68 3.31 -10.27 8.22
C ASP A 68 3.00 -10.86 9.60
N GLY A 69 2.11 -11.84 9.62
CA GLY A 69 1.82 -12.62 10.83
C GLY A 69 0.96 -11.89 11.86
N GLU A 70 0.85 -12.48 13.04
CA GLU A 70 0.04 -11.95 14.14
C GLU A 70 0.70 -10.72 14.79
N LEU A 71 -0.13 -9.81 15.31
CA LEU A 71 0.33 -8.54 15.88
C LEU A 71 1.40 -8.74 16.97
N ASP A 72 1.22 -9.71 17.86
CA ASP A 72 2.14 -9.93 18.97
C ASP A 72 3.52 -10.41 18.52
N ASP A 73 3.55 -11.31 17.54
CA ASP A 73 4.81 -11.81 16.97
C ASP A 73 5.53 -10.70 16.23
N TYR A 74 4.76 -9.88 15.49
CA TYR A 74 5.28 -8.67 14.88
C TYR A 74 5.87 -7.71 15.91
N LEU A 75 5.17 -7.39 17.00
CA LEU A 75 5.67 -6.47 18.02
C LEU A 75 6.90 -7.02 18.75
N ARG A 76 6.97 -8.33 19.02
CA ARG A 76 8.17 -8.97 19.58
C ARG A 76 9.36 -8.87 18.62
N HIS A 77 9.12 -9.08 17.32
CA HIS A 77 10.13 -8.90 16.28
C HIS A 77 10.62 -7.45 16.24
N GLN A 78 9.70 -6.46 16.23
CA GLN A 78 10.03 -5.04 16.29
C GLN A 78 10.87 -4.69 17.51
N MET A 79 10.53 -5.23 18.70
CA MET A 79 11.36 -5.04 19.89
C MET A 79 12.77 -5.60 19.66
N ALA A 80 12.91 -6.79 19.08
CA ALA A 80 14.21 -7.43 18.86
C ALA A 80 15.11 -6.61 17.92
N ILE A 81 14.56 -6.06 16.84
CA ILE A 81 15.31 -5.30 15.83
C ILE A 81 15.41 -3.80 16.11
N THR A 82 14.85 -3.31 17.22
CA THR A 82 14.97 -1.92 17.66
C THR A 82 15.68 -1.88 19.02
N PRO A 83 17.02 -1.91 19.07
CA PRO A 83 17.76 -1.69 20.32
C PRO A 83 17.41 -0.34 20.95
N GLY A 84 17.26 0.70 20.12
CA GLY A 84 16.91 2.07 20.48
C GLY A 84 15.43 2.30 20.82
N LEU A 85 14.71 1.28 21.28
CA LEU A 85 13.25 1.35 21.45
C LEU A 85 12.86 2.39 22.50
N ASP A 86 13.58 2.42 23.63
CA ASP A 86 13.30 3.36 24.71
C ASP A 86 13.70 4.79 24.33
N GLU A 87 14.77 4.95 23.55
CA GLU A 87 15.23 6.21 22.97
C GLU A 87 14.15 6.82 22.08
N ILE A 88 13.43 6.02 21.28
CA ILE A 88 12.34 6.52 20.45
C ILE A 88 11.10 6.80 21.32
N TRP A 89 10.58 5.78 22.01
CA TRP A 89 9.24 5.84 22.59
C TRP A 89 9.15 6.60 23.92
N SER A 90 10.27 6.83 24.62
CA SER A 90 10.28 7.68 25.84
C SER A 90 9.87 9.14 25.59
N HIS A 91 9.82 9.58 24.33
CA HIS A 91 9.30 10.88 23.94
C HIS A 91 7.76 10.94 23.94
N CYS A 92 7.06 9.80 24.00
CA CYS A 92 5.61 9.71 23.96
C CYS A 92 4.97 9.64 25.35
N GLU A 93 3.81 10.24 25.52
CA GLU A 93 3.04 10.18 26.77
C GLU A 93 2.56 8.75 27.05
N GLY A 94 2.64 8.31 28.31
CA GLY A 94 2.19 6.98 28.74
C GLY A 94 3.16 5.83 28.46
N TYR A 95 4.26 6.05 27.74
CA TYR A 95 5.28 5.02 27.54
C TYR A 95 6.06 4.76 28.84
N ALA A 96 6.08 3.49 29.27
CA ALA A 96 6.66 3.05 30.54
C ALA A 96 7.90 2.15 30.38
N GLY A 97 8.53 2.16 29.20
CA GLY A 97 9.73 1.38 28.90
C GLY A 97 9.46 0.07 28.16
N ARG A 98 10.54 -0.53 27.64
CA ARG A 98 10.54 -1.70 26.75
C ARG A 98 9.70 -2.87 27.24
N ALA A 99 9.69 -3.15 28.54
CA ALA A 99 8.91 -4.24 29.12
C ALA A 99 7.39 -4.08 28.92
N HIS A 100 6.90 -2.85 28.75
CA HIS A 100 5.49 -2.50 28.58
C HIS A 100 5.15 -2.11 27.13
N PHE A 101 6.10 -2.25 26.20
CA PHE A 101 5.94 -1.78 24.82
C PHE A 101 4.71 -2.38 24.12
N ILE A 102 4.50 -3.69 24.22
CA ILE A 102 3.39 -4.37 23.54
C ILE A 102 2.04 -3.82 24.02
N ASP A 103 1.85 -3.70 25.33
CA ASP A 103 0.61 -3.19 25.91
C ASP A 103 0.40 -1.71 25.59
N PHE A 104 1.49 -0.93 25.59
CA PHE A 104 1.47 0.47 25.17
C PHE A 104 1.03 0.62 23.72
N ILE A 105 1.57 -0.18 22.79
CA ILE A 105 1.17 -0.14 21.38
C ILE A 105 -0.30 -0.53 21.20
N ARG A 106 -0.74 -1.63 21.84
CA ARG A 106 -2.15 -2.06 21.79
C ARG A 106 -3.11 -1.00 22.30
N SER A 107 -2.80 -0.38 23.42
CA SER A 107 -3.65 0.64 24.04
C SER A 107 -3.78 1.90 23.19
N ASN A 108 -2.83 2.12 22.28
CA ASN A 108 -2.78 3.28 21.39
C ASN A 108 -3.03 2.93 19.91
N ALA A 109 -3.39 1.67 19.62
CA ALA A 109 -3.68 1.22 18.27
C ALA A 109 -5.11 1.59 17.87
N PHE A 110 -5.28 2.06 16.64
CA PHE A 110 -6.57 2.42 16.07
C PHE A 110 -6.99 1.43 14.98
N PRO A 111 -8.24 0.96 15.00
CA PRO A 111 -8.72 -0.01 14.03
C PRO A 111 -8.90 0.63 12.65
N THR A 112 -8.47 -0.10 11.64
CA THR A 112 -8.71 0.26 10.24
C THR A 112 -10.18 0.03 9.85
N GLN A 113 -10.76 0.99 9.13
CA GLN A 113 -12.17 0.98 8.74
C GLN A 113 -12.41 0.40 7.33
N ALA A 114 -11.43 0.61 6.45
CA ALA A 114 -11.41 0.05 5.12
C ALA A 114 -9.94 -0.04 4.67
N PHE A 115 -9.56 -1.20 4.15
CA PHE A 115 -8.19 -1.54 3.79
C PHE A 115 -8.19 -2.25 2.44
N TYR A 116 -7.28 -1.83 1.57
CA TYR A 116 -6.89 -2.53 0.37
C TYR A 116 -5.38 -2.79 0.39
N ILE A 117 -5.00 -3.97 -0.09
CA ILE A 117 -3.63 -4.33 -0.40
C ILE A 117 -3.63 -5.15 -1.69
N ALA A 118 -2.68 -4.88 -2.58
CA ALA A 118 -2.48 -5.62 -3.82
C ALA A 118 -2.17 -7.10 -3.56
N PHE A 119 -1.27 -7.32 -2.61
CA PHE A 119 -0.57 -8.54 -2.19
C PHE A 119 -1.11 -9.39 -1.03
N PRO A 120 -2.41 -9.56 -0.73
CA PRO A 120 -2.84 -9.96 0.63
C PRO A 120 -2.34 -11.34 1.08
N ASP A 121 -2.05 -12.21 0.12
CA ASP A 121 -1.56 -13.58 0.28
C ASP A 121 -0.04 -13.71 0.22
N GLU A 122 0.68 -12.62 -0.02
CA GLU A 122 2.15 -12.61 -0.09
C GLU A 122 2.76 -12.09 1.21
N THR A 123 3.85 -12.70 1.63
CA THR A 123 4.69 -12.26 2.74
C THR A 123 5.97 -11.57 2.23
N VAL A 124 6.64 -10.78 3.07
CA VAL A 124 7.97 -10.21 2.77
C VAL A 124 8.95 -11.30 2.34
N ALA A 125 8.95 -12.44 3.04
CA ALA A 125 9.80 -13.57 2.69
C ALA A 125 9.47 -14.14 1.30
N SER A 126 8.19 -14.31 1.00
CA SER A 126 7.72 -14.82 -0.29
C SER A 126 8.05 -13.86 -1.44
N ILE A 127 7.84 -12.56 -1.24
CA ILE A 127 8.19 -11.52 -2.23
C ILE A 127 9.69 -11.51 -2.49
N ARG A 128 10.52 -11.47 -1.44
CA ARG A 128 11.99 -11.50 -1.57
C ARG A 128 12.47 -12.75 -2.32
N ALA A 129 11.88 -13.91 -2.05
CA ALA A 129 12.20 -15.13 -2.79
C ALA A 129 11.87 -15.02 -4.28
N LYS A 130 10.70 -14.44 -4.63
CA LYS A 130 10.30 -14.24 -6.03
C LYS A 130 11.21 -13.27 -6.78
N ILE A 131 11.62 -12.18 -6.12
CA ILE A 131 12.60 -11.21 -6.65
C ILE A 131 13.94 -11.91 -6.90
N ALA A 132 14.44 -12.68 -5.93
CA ALA A 132 15.70 -13.41 -6.07
C ALA A 132 15.67 -14.42 -7.24
N VAL A 133 14.52 -15.07 -7.48
CA VAL A 133 14.33 -15.91 -8.67
C VAL A 133 14.44 -15.09 -9.95
N ARG A 134 13.78 -13.93 -10.04
CA ARG A 134 13.88 -13.03 -11.20
C ARG A 134 15.33 -12.62 -11.45
N GLU A 135 16.01 -12.07 -10.44
CA GLU A 135 17.40 -11.60 -10.55
C GLU A 135 18.34 -12.72 -10.99
N ARG A 136 18.12 -13.95 -10.48
CA ARG A 136 18.91 -15.11 -10.89
C ARG A 136 18.67 -15.48 -12.34
N LEU A 137 17.43 -15.45 -12.82
CA LEU A 137 17.08 -15.75 -14.20
C LEU A 137 17.64 -14.70 -15.16
N GLU A 138 17.50 -13.42 -14.84
CA GLU A 138 18.09 -12.31 -15.59
C GLU A 138 19.60 -12.48 -15.68
N GLY A 139 20.27 -12.74 -14.55
CA GLY A 139 21.70 -12.98 -14.52
C GLY A 139 22.17 -14.25 -15.25
N LEU A 140 21.30 -15.23 -15.50
CA LEU A 140 21.60 -16.38 -16.36
C LEU A 140 21.42 -16.04 -17.84
N LEU A 141 20.35 -15.31 -18.18
CA LEU A 141 20.09 -14.85 -19.56
C LEU A 141 21.21 -13.93 -20.05
N ASP A 142 21.65 -13.00 -19.21
CA ASP A 142 22.75 -12.09 -19.53
C ASP A 142 24.07 -12.82 -19.80
N ARG A 143 24.33 -13.94 -19.08
CA ARG A 143 25.53 -14.77 -19.28
C ARG A 143 25.43 -15.68 -20.50
N ALA A 144 24.24 -16.17 -20.81
CA ALA A 144 24.01 -17.10 -21.91
C ALA A 144 24.11 -16.42 -23.29
N GLY A 145 23.98 -15.09 -23.36
CA GLY A 145 24.17 -14.32 -24.59
C GLY A 145 23.22 -14.78 -25.73
N PRO A 146 23.65 -14.74 -27.01
CA PRO A 146 22.81 -15.08 -28.17
C PRO A 146 22.26 -16.51 -28.17
N VAL A 147 22.84 -17.42 -27.37
CA VAL A 147 22.39 -18.81 -27.27
C VAL A 147 21.05 -18.89 -26.57
N ALA A 148 20.78 -18.04 -25.57
CA ALA A 148 19.49 -17.96 -24.89
C ALA A 148 18.37 -17.42 -25.80
N GLU A 149 18.67 -16.46 -26.67
CA GLU A 149 17.71 -16.01 -27.70
C GLU A 149 17.32 -17.16 -28.64
N SER A 150 18.29 -18.00 -29.02
CA SER A 150 18.02 -19.16 -29.88
C SER A 150 17.19 -20.24 -29.18
N THR A 151 17.39 -20.47 -27.88
CA THR A 151 16.60 -21.45 -27.09
C THR A 151 15.22 -20.90 -26.74
N ALA A 152 15.11 -19.62 -26.40
CA ALA A 152 13.83 -18.94 -26.20
C ALA A 152 13.01 -18.89 -27.49
N ALA A 153 13.64 -18.68 -28.65
CA ALA A 153 12.99 -18.74 -29.96
C ALA A 153 12.48 -20.16 -30.28
N VAL A 154 13.25 -21.21 -29.92
CA VAL A 154 12.82 -22.61 -30.08
C VAL A 154 11.68 -22.96 -29.13
N LEU A 155 11.72 -22.52 -27.86
CA LEU A 155 10.63 -22.71 -26.88
C LEU A 155 9.37 -21.92 -27.28
N ALA A 156 9.52 -20.70 -27.79
CA ALA A 156 8.40 -19.91 -28.33
C ALA A 156 7.80 -20.53 -29.60
N GLY A 157 8.61 -21.27 -30.37
CA GLY A 157 8.17 -22.04 -31.54
C GLY A 157 7.57 -23.41 -31.22
N MET A 158 7.64 -23.88 -29.97
CA MET A 158 6.98 -25.13 -29.60
C MET A 158 5.46 -24.96 -29.65
N PRO A 159 4.73 -25.88 -30.30
CA PRO A 159 3.28 -25.82 -30.34
C PRO A 159 2.76 -25.87 -28.90
N ASN A 160 1.99 -24.85 -28.52
CA ASN A 160 1.36 -24.77 -27.22
C ASN A 160 0.29 -25.88 -27.13
N VAL A 161 0.69 -27.09 -26.72
CA VAL A 161 -0.21 -28.24 -26.60
C VAL A 161 -1.09 -28.01 -25.38
N ARG A 162 -2.15 -27.23 -25.58
CA ARG A 162 -3.17 -27.00 -24.55
C ARG A 162 -3.87 -28.31 -24.27
N THR A 163 -3.69 -28.82 -23.06
CA THR A 163 -4.42 -29.99 -22.58
C THR A 163 -5.93 -29.69 -22.52
N PRO A 164 -6.81 -30.70 -22.64
CA PRO A 164 -8.26 -30.53 -22.49
C PRO A 164 -8.64 -29.84 -21.18
N TRP A 165 -7.90 -30.13 -20.10
CA TRP A 165 -8.09 -29.54 -18.77
C TRP A 165 -7.74 -28.04 -18.73
N GLN A 166 -6.73 -27.58 -19.47
CA GLN A 166 -6.43 -26.15 -19.61
C GLN A 166 -7.53 -25.40 -20.37
N LYS A 167 -8.14 -26.00 -21.40
CA LYS A 167 -9.28 -25.39 -22.12
C LYS A 167 -10.52 -25.26 -21.24
N VAL A 168 -10.77 -26.26 -20.38
CA VAL A 168 -11.83 -26.20 -19.36
C VAL A 168 -11.51 -25.12 -18.33
N GLY A 169 -10.26 -25.04 -17.87
CA GLY A 169 -9.78 -23.97 -16.99
C GLY A 169 -9.96 -22.57 -17.57
N ASP A 170 -9.58 -22.36 -18.85
CA ASP A 170 -9.76 -21.10 -19.57
C ASP A 170 -11.25 -20.73 -19.71
N PHE A 171 -12.10 -21.71 -20.02
CA PHE A 171 -13.54 -21.51 -20.12
C PHE A 171 -14.15 -21.12 -18.77
N LEU A 172 -13.84 -21.87 -17.71
CA LEU A 172 -14.27 -21.56 -16.35
C LEU A 172 -13.73 -20.20 -15.88
N GLY A 173 -12.49 -19.87 -16.24
CA GLY A 173 -11.86 -18.57 -15.99
C GLY A 173 -12.61 -17.42 -16.65
N ARG A 174 -12.97 -17.56 -17.94
CA ARG A 174 -13.78 -16.56 -18.66
C ARG A 174 -15.19 -16.43 -18.10
N VAL A 175 -15.84 -17.54 -17.75
CA VAL A 175 -17.17 -17.52 -17.11
C VAL A 175 -17.09 -16.78 -15.77
N ARG A 176 -16.08 -17.11 -14.95
CA ARG A 176 -15.81 -16.43 -13.68
C ARG A 176 -15.53 -14.94 -13.88
N GLN A 177 -14.75 -14.56 -14.89
CA GLN A 177 -14.43 -13.17 -15.21
C GLN A 177 -15.67 -12.39 -15.69
N ASN A 178 -16.44 -12.94 -16.63
CA ASN A 178 -17.67 -12.30 -17.10
C ASN A 178 -18.70 -12.16 -15.97
N PHE A 179 -18.83 -13.18 -15.12
CA PHE A 179 -19.64 -13.09 -13.92
C PHE A 179 -19.11 -11.99 -13.00
N HIS A 180 -17.79 -11.96 -12.77
CA HIS A 180 -17.09 -10.92 -12.00
C HIS A 180 -17.44 -9.51 -12.49
N ASP A 181 -17.27 -9.25 -13.78
CA ASP A 181 -17.52 -7.95 -14.39
C ASP A 181 -19.00 -7.58 -14.33
N ALA A 182 -19.91 -8.55 -14.52
CA ALA A 182 -21.35 -8.33 -14.45
C ALA A 182 -21.82 -7.96 -13.04
N TRP A 183 -21.41 -8.72 -12.01
CA TRP A 183 -21.82 -8.41 -10.63
C TRP A 183 -21.15 -7.11 -10.14
N LEU A 184 -19.88 -6.87 -10.49
CA LEU A 184 -19.19 -5.63 -10.14
C LEU A 184 -19.85 -4.42 -10.81
N SER A 185 -20.24 -4.53 -12.08
CA SER A 185 -20.98 -3.47 -12.78
C SER A 185 -22.33 -3.18 -12.12
N LEU A 186 -23.09 -4.23 -11.76
CA LEU A 186 -24.35 -4.09 -11.06
C LEU A 186 -24.16 -3.43 -9.69
N LEU A 187 -23.16 -3.88 -8.94
CA LEU A 187 -22.83 -3.32 -7.63
C LEU A 187 -22.44 -1.83 -7.75
N LEU A 188 -21.58 -1.48 -8.71
CA LEU A 188 -21.18 -0.10 -8.96
C LEU A 188 -22.36 0.77 -9.42
N ALA A 189 -23.31 0.22 -10.17
CA ALA A 189 -24.54 0.92 -10.54
C ALA A 189 -25.42 1.27 -9.33
N ILE A 190 -25.36 0.49 -8.25
CA ILE A 190 -26.06 0.75 -6.99
C ILE A 190 -25.24 1.69 -6.10
N ILE A 191 -23.93 1.46 -5.98
CA ILE A 191 -23.04 2.21 -5.10
C ILE A 191 -22.84 3.65 -5.58
N LYS A 192 -22.59 3.88 -6.87
CA LYS A 192 -22.26 5.21 -7.39
C LYS A 192 -23.34 6.26 -7.06
N PRO A 193 -24.65 5.98 -7.25
CA PRO A 193 -25.69 6.91 -6.80
C PRO A 193 -25.65 7.17 -5.29
N ILE A 194 -25.43 6.14 -4.47
CA ILE A 194 -25.37 6.25 -3.00
C ILE A 194 -24.18 7.10 -2.56
N SER A 195 -23.00 6.88 -3.14
CA SER A 195 -21.81 7.68 -2.83
C SER A 195 -21.96 9.15 -3.25
N GLN A 196 -22.89 9.42 -4.18
CA GLN A 196 -23.21 10.76 -4.68
C GLN A 196 -24.37 11.47 -3.97
N ILE A 197 -25.17 10.77 -3.14
CA ILE A 197 -26.29 11.37 -2.37
C ILE A 197 -25.82 12.65 -1.66
N GLY A 198 -26.54 13.77 -1.66
CA GLY A 198 -26.12 14.98 -0.92
C GLY A 198 -24.86 15.69 -1.44
N GLN A 199 -24.36 15.30 -2.62
CA GLN A 199 -23.51 16.16 -3.45
C GLN A 199 -24.38 17.22 -4.13
N THR A 200 -23.86 18.44 -4.29
CA THR A 200 -24.63 19.53 -4.90
C THR A 200 -24.75 19.34 -6.42
N LYS A 201 -25.75 19.96 -7.08
CA LYS A 201 -25.91 19.88 -8.55
C LYS A 201 -24.67 20.34 -9.34
N ASN A 202 -23.77 21.09 -8.72
CA ASN A 202 -22.53 21.58 -9.32
C ASN A 202 -21.26 20.80 -8.91
N PHE A 203 -21.41 19.71 -8.15
CA PHE A 203 -20.30 18.89 -7.64
C PHE A 203 -19.47 18.19 -8.75
N SER A 204 -19.90 18.30 -10.02
CA SER A 204 -19.30 17.59 -11.16
C SER A 204 -18.79 18.51 -12.28
N ARG A 205 -18.79 19.84 -12.12
CA ARG A 205 -18.26 20.71 -13.17
C ARG A 205 -16.73 20.79 -13.03
N VAL A 206 -16.01 20.42 -14.09
CA VAL A 206 -14.56 20.65 -14.19
C VAL A 206 -14.35 22.16 -14.22
N THR A 207 -13.87 22.73 -13.12
CA THR A 207 -13.88 24.18 -12.92
C THR A 207 -12.52 24.85 -13.08
N SER A 208 -11.39 24.15 -13.03
CA SER A 208 -10.09 24.81 -13.30
C SER A 208 -8.88 23.88 -13.45
N PHE A 209 -7.99 24.25 -14.39
CA PHE A 209 -6.55 24.00 -14.36
C PHE A 209 -5.85 25.35 -14.11
N VAL A 210 -5.81 25.80 -12.85
CA VAL A 210 -5.03 27.02 -12.53
C VAL A 210 -3.66 26.56 -12.05
N LYS A 211 -2.65 26.67 -12.93
CA LYS A 211 -1.23 26.53 -12.59
C LYS A 211 -0.78 27.72 -11.74
N ASN A 212 -1.17 27.75 -10.47
CA ASN A 212 -0.43 28.55 -9.50
C ASN A 212 0.79 27.74 -9.05
N PRO A 213 1.97 28.36 -8.87
CA PRO A 213 3.12 27.68 -8.31
C PRO A 213 2.76 27.10 -6.93
N LEU A 214 3.20 25.86 -6.69
CA LEU A 214 3.08 25.23 -5.38
C LEU A 214 3.93 26.01 -4.37
N THR A 215 3.49 26.02 -3.10
CA THR A 215 4.33 26.52 -2.02
C THR A 215 5.54 25.60 -1.84
N PRO A 216 6.67 26.07 -1.26
CA PRO A 216 7.83 25.21 -1.01
C PRO A 216 7.50 23.95 -0.20
N ARG A 217 6.64 24.07 0.83
CA ARG A 217 6.13 22.92 1.60
C ARG A 217 5.36 21.95 0.71
N ALA A 218 4.47 22.46 -0.14
CA ALA A 218 3.70 21.61 -1.05
C ALA A 218 4.60 20.89 -2.06
N GLN A 219 5.64 21.56 -2.59
CA GLN A 219 6.63 20.95 -3.47
C GLN A 219 7.36 19.78 -2.78
N GLN A 220 7.84 19.99 -1.55
CA GLN A 220 8.48 18.92 -0.76
C GLN A 220 7.56 17.71 -0.56
N LEU A 221 6.26 17.94 -0.35
CA LEU A 221 5.28 16.87 -0.18
C LEU A 221 5.01 16.09 -1.47
N THR A 222 5.13 16.72 -2.65
CA THR A 222 4.99 16.03 -3.93
C THR A 222 6.23 15.21 -4.32
N ASP A 223 7.38 15.57 -3.75
CA ASP A 223 8.66 14.89 -4.00
C ASP A 223 8.87 13.69 -3.06
N LEU A 224 7.90 13.40 -2.19
CA LEU A 224 7.94 12.23 -1.31
C LEU A 224 7.82 10.93 -2.09
N ASP A 225 8.65 9.97 -1.70
CA ASP A 225 8.79 8.69 -2.36
C ASP A 225 7.65 7.72 -1.99
N GLY A 226 6.79 7.43 -2.97
CA GLY A 226 5.90 6.27 -3.00
C GLY A 226 4.93 6.08 -1.83
N GLN A 227 4.62 7.15 -1.09
CA GLN A 227 3.70 7.09 0.04
C GLN A 227 2.93 8.38 0.25
N MET A 228 1.76 8.27 0.85
CA MET A 228 0.97 9.42 1.29
C MET A 228 0.32 9.14 2.64
N VAL A 229 0.37 10.13 3.52
CA VAL A 229 -0.43 10.19 4.75
C VAL A 229 -1.19 11.50 4.76
N THR A 230 -2.50 11.45 4.94
CA THR A 230 -3.30 12.65 5.18
C THR A 230 -4.10 12.52 6.45
N ILE A 231 -4.30 13.63 7.16
CA ILE A 231 -5.15 13.70 8.34
C ILE A 231 -6.14 14.84 8.13
N THR A 232 -7.42 14.55 8.28
CA THR A 232 -8.49 15.55 8.07
C THR A 232 -9.61 15.41 9.08
N THR A 233 -10.35 16.50 9.28
CA THR A 233 -11.44 16.57 10.27
C THR A 233 -12.77 16.21 9.65
N ILE A 234 -13.49 15.30 10.29
CA ILE A 234 -14.78 14.79 9.85
C ILE A 234 -15.89 15.76 10.25
N LYS A 235 -16.87 15.98 9.38
CA LYS A 235 -18.13 16.65 9.71
C LYS A 235 -18.98 15.71 10.59
N PRO A 236 -19.25 16.02 11.87
CA PRO A 236 -19.90 15.07 12.79
C PRO A 236 -21.25 14.54 12.27
N TRP A 237 -22.05 15.41 11.64
CA TRP A 237 -23.36 15.04 11.08
C TRP A 237 -23.29 14.18 9.80
N ARG A 238 -22.11 14.04 9.17
CA ARG A 238 -21.91 13.18 7.99
C ARG A 238 -21.32 11.81 8.33
N TYR A 239 -21.07 11.53 9.62
CA TYR A 239 -20.52 10.25 10.04
C TYR A 239 -21.31 9.01 9.55
N PRO A 240 -22.67 8.96 9.61
CA PRO A 240 -23.40 7.78 9.13
C PRO A 240 -23.16 7.49 7.65
N ARG A 241 -23.02 8.53 6.83
CA ARG A 241 -22.67 8.39 5.42
C ARG A 241 -21.22 7.92 5.24
N LEU A 242 -20.29 8.50 6.00
CA LEU A 242 -18.89 8.10 5.96
C LEU A 242 -18.72 6.62 6.36
N TRP A 243 -19.46 6.18 7.39
CA TRP A 243 -19.50 4.78 7.81
C TRP A 243 -20.00 3.86 6.70
N LEU A 244 -21.08 4.23 6.00
CA LEU A 244 -21.56 3.48 4.85
C LEU A 244 -20.53 3.45 3.72
N ALA A 245 -19.83 4.56 3.48
CA ALA A 245 -18.76 4.62 2.49
C ALA A 245 -17.61 3.66 2.85
N PHE A 246 -17.19 3.59 4.11
CA PHE A 246 -16.17 2.62 4.54
C PHE A 246 -16.64 1.18 4.37
N TRP A 247 -17.87 0.86 4.77
CA TRP A 247 -18.42 -0.48 4.60
C TRP A 247 -18.40 -0.92 3.13
N ILE A 248 -18.83 -0.02 2.23
CA ILE A 248 -18.79 -0.25 0.78
C ILE A 248 -17.35 -0.44 0.28
N ASN A 249 -16.41 0.42 0.67
CA ASN A 249 -15.02 0.35 0.23
C ASN A 249 -14.31 -0.90 0.76
N GLN A 250 -14.57 -1.30 2.01
CA GLN A 250 -14.05 -2.53 2.59
C GLN A 250 -14.53 -3.76 1.81
N PHE A 251 -15.81 -3.79 1.47
CA PHE A 251 -16.40 -4.88 0.68
C PHE A 251 -15.79 -4.95 -0.73
N LEU A 252 -15.69 -3.80 -1.41
CA LEU A 252 -15.08 -3.68 -2.72
C LEU A 252 -13.59 -4.05 -2.72
N GLY A 253 -12.81 -3.60 -1.74
CA GLY A 253 -11.39 -3.94 -1.63
C GLY A 253 -11.17 -5.44 -1.43
N ARG A 254 -12.10 -6.14 -0.76
CA ARG A 254 -11.98 -7.58 -0.48
C ARG A 254 -12.47 -8.48 -1.61
N PHE A 255 -13.52 -8.07 -2.33
CA PHE A 255 -14.20 -8.94 -3.29
C PHE A 255 -14.25 -8.39 -4.71
N GLY A 256 -13.97 -7.09 -4.88
CA GLY A 256 -14.21 -6.34 -6.10
C GLY A 256 -13.16 -6.51 -7.19
N TRP A 257 -11.93 -6.95 -6.88
CA TRP A 257 -10.88 -7.11 -7.88
C TRP A 257 -9.93 -8.28 -7.57
N ALA A 258 -9.18 -8.72 -8.59
CA ALA A 258 -8.12 -9.71 -8.45
C ALA A 258 -6.88 -9.12 -7.76
N PRO A 259 -6.03 -9.94 -7.10
CA PRO A 259 -4.79 -9.45 -6.49
C PRO A 259 -3.92 -8.66 -7.46
N GLY A 260 -3.37 -7.52 -7.01
CA GLY A 260 -2.56 -6.62 -7.82
C GLY A 260 -3.32 -5.66 -8.74
N LEU A 261 -4.65 -5.79 -8.85
CA LEU A 261 -5.49 -4.91 -9.66
C LEU A 261 -6.50 -4.23 -8.74
N PHE A 262 -6.52 -2.90 -8.70
CA PHE A 262 -7.58 -2.16 -8.00
C PHE A 262 -8.14 -1.11 -8.92
N ALA A 263 -9.35 -1.34 -9.44
CA ALA A 263 -10.03 -0.39 -10.33
C ALA A 263 -9.11 0.13 -11.47
N ASP A 264 -8.31 -0.76 -12.08
CA ASP A 264 -7.31 -0.47 -13.12
C ASP A 264 -6.17 0.48 -12.69
N VAL A 265 -6.02 0.75 -11.39
CA VAL A 265 -4.88 1.45 -10.79
C VAL A 265 -3.77 0.42 -10.55
N GLY A 266 -2.81 0.35 -11.49
CA GLY A 266 -1.73 -0.65 -11.49
C GLY A 266 -0.47 -0.25 -10.71
N ASN A 267 -0.51 0.86 -9.98
CA ASN A 267 0.62 1.42 -9.20
C ASN A 267 0.32 1.47 -7.70
N LEU A 268 -0.76 0.84 -7.21
CA LEU A 268 -1.20 0.96 -5.82
C LEU A 268 -0.84 -0.31 -5.05
N HIS A 269 0.12 -0.23 -4.13
CA HIS A 269 0.46 -1.34 -3.24
C HIS A 269 -0.59 -1.53 -2.18
N SER A 270 -1.00 -0.46 -1.52
CA SER A 270 -1.95 -0.49 -0.42
C SER A 270 -2.55 0.88 -0.12
N PHE A 271 -3.76 0.90 0.44
CA PHE A 271 -4.28 2.08 1.12
C PHE A 271 -5.24 1.69 2.24
N ARG A 272 -5.33 2.54 3.26
CA ARG A 272 -6.31 2.36 4.34
C ARG A 272 -6.83 3.67 4.91
N TRP A 273 -8.02 3.57 5.50
CA TRP A 273 -8.64 4.63 6.28
C TRP A 273 -8.76 4.26 7.75
N VAL A 274 -8.33 5.17 8.63
CA VAL A 274 -8.34 4.97 10.07
C VAL A 274 -9.08 6.13 10.73
N LEU A 275 -10.09 5.80 11.55
CA LEU A 275 -10.79 6.78 12.36
C LEU A 275 -10.08 6.94 13.70
N ILE A 276 -9.72 8.17 14.03
CA ILE A 276 -9.08 8.52 15.30
C ILE A 276 -9.98 9.47 16.10
N ASP A 277 -9.63 9.68 17.37
CA ASP A 277 -10.20 10.74 18.21
C ASP A 277 -11.69 10.67 18.41
N ASN A 278 -12.20 9.49 18.75
CA ASN A 278 -13.63 9.24 18.85
C ASN A 278 -14.35 9.59 17.53
N ARG A 279 -13.73 9.23 16.41
CA ARG A 279 -14.28 9.36 15.04
C ARG A 279 -14.41 10.82 14.58
N LYS A 280 -13.63 11.73 15.15
CA LYS A 280 -13.60 13.14 14.76
C LYS A 280 -12.64 13.43 13.61
N ARG A 281 -11.61 12.59 13.45
CA ARG A 281 -10.63 12.74 12.37
C ARG A 281 -10.42 11.43 11.62
N LEU A 282 -9.99 11.59 10.38
CA LEU A 282 -9.74 10.53 9.42
C LEU A 282 -8.29 10.61 8.99
N ILE A 283 -7.56 9.51 9.19
CA ILE A 283 -6.26 9.30 8.55
C ILE A 283 -6.49 8.51 7.26
N PHE A 284 -5.88 8.94 6.16
CA PHE A 284 -5.66 8.13 4.98
C PHE A 284 -4.18 7.80 4.85
N LEU A 285 -3.88 6.54 4.59
CA LEU A 285 -2.52 6.02 4.42
C LEU A 285 -2.47 5.30 3.09
N SER A 286 -1.43 5.52 2.30
CA SER A 286 -1.21 4.79 1.04
C SER A 286 0.26 4.58 0.73
N VAL A 287 0.54 3.49 0.01
CA VAL A 287 1.83 3.17 -0.64
C VAL A 287 1.58 2.92 -2.12
N TYR A 288 2.38 3.53 -2.99
CA TYR A 288 2.19 3.50 -4.43
C TYR A 288 3.51 3.63 -5.19
N ASP A 289 3.48 3.32 -6.49
CA ASP A 289 4.59 3.48 -7.42
C ASP A 289 4.56 4.83 -8.13
N GLY A 290 5.76 5.33 -8.43
CA GLY A 290 5.93 6.53 -9.25
C GLY A 290 5.68 7.84 -8.49
N SER A 291 5.51 8.92 -9.25
CA SER A 291 5.39 10.26 -8.68
C SER A 291 4.02 10.51 -8.05
N TRP A 292 3.98 11.45 -7.10
CA TRP A 292 2.74 11.94 -6.50
C TRP A 292 1.72 12.41 -7.55
N GLN A 293 2.20 13.07 -8.62
CA GLN A 293 1.33 13.57 -9.70
C GLN A 293 0.69 12.43 -10.50
N ASN A 294 1.44 11.39 -10.85
CA ASN A 294 0.90 10.23 -11.57
C ASN A 294 -0.14 9.51 -10.71
N TYR A 295 0.19 9.31 -9.43
CA TYR A 295 -0.70 8.69 -8.47
C TYR A 295 -2.01 9.47 -8.26
N MET A 296 -1.94 10.82 -8.17
CA MET A 296 -3.16 11.64 -8.11
C MET A 296 -3.96 11.60 -9.41
N GLY A 297 -3.30 11.58 -10.56
CA GLY A 297 -3.96 11.43 -11.86
C GLY A 297 -4.78 10.15 -11.96
N ASP A 298 -4.17 9.00 -11.63
CA ASP A 298 -4.85 7.69 -11.63
C ASP A 298 -6.09 7.68 -10.75
N PHE A 299 -6.02 8.32 -9.58
CA PHE A 299 -7.17 8.40 -8.67
C PHE A 299 -8.31 9.26 -9.18
N ILE A 300 -8.00 10.41 -9.78
CA ILE A 300 -8.98 11.30 -10.39
C ILE A 300 -9.69 10.60 -11.55
N ASP A 301 -8.94 9.83 -12.35
CA ASP A 301 -9.49 9.16 -13.53
C ASP A 301 -10.32 7.92 -13.19
N LYS A 302 -9.85 7.09 -12.24
CA LYS A 302 -10.37 5.73 -12.05
C LYS A 302 -11.30 5.54 -10.85
N ILE A 303 -11.06 6.25 -9.74
CA ILE A 303 -11.74 5.97 -8.46
C ILE A 303 -12.43 7.19 -7.82
N ILE A 304 -12.71 8.21 -8.62
CA ILE A 304 -13.27 9.48 -8.18
C ILE A 304 -14.50 9.35 -7.27
N TRP A 305 -15.41 8.44 -7.61
CA TRP A 305 -16.69 8.25 -6.91
C TRP A 305 -16.51 7.62 -5.53
N ALA A 306 -15.44 6.84 -5.32
CA ALA A 306 -15.14 6.21 -4.04
C ALA A 306 -14.53 7.25 -3.09
N LEU A 307 -13.53 7.99 -3.57
CA LEU A 307 -12.85 9.03 -2.81
C LEU A 307 -13.76 10.22 -2.50
N ASP A 308 -14.57 10.70 -3.45
CA ASP A 308 -15.60 11.72 -3.19
C ASP A 308 -16.63 11.21 -2.16
N GLY A 309 -16.95 9.91 -2.19
CA GLY A 309 -17.83 9.26 -1.22
C GLY A 309 -17.30 9.32 0.21
N VAL A 310 -15.98 9.36 0.38
CA VAL A 310 -15.28 9.45 1.67
C VAL A 310 -14.99 10.91 2.05
N TYR A 311 -14.24 11.64 1.22
CA TYR A 311 -13.72 12.96 1.57
C TYR A 311 -14.76 14.08 1.55
N ASN A 312 -15.88 13.95 0.83
CA ASN A 312 -16.97 14.92 0.96
C ASN A 312 -17.55 14.99 2.39
N ASN A 313 -17.25 13.99 3.24
CA ASN A 313 -17.64 13.99 4.65
C ASN A 313 -16.68 14.76 5.57
N THR A 314 -15.63 15.39 5.05
CA THR A 314 -14.62 16.12 5.84
C THR A 314 -14.73 17.62 5.64
N PHE A 315 -14.20 18.41 6.57
CA PHE A 315 -14.17 19.86 6.49
C PHE A 315 -13.18 20.35 5.43
N GLY A 316 -13.48 21.49 4.81
CA GLY A 316 -12.62 22.09 3.78
C GLY A 316 -12.60 21.36 2.42
N TYR A 317 -13.20 20.18 2.30
CA TYR A 317 -13.22 19.44 1.02
C TYR A 317 -13.85 20.27 -0.12
N PRO A 318 -13.25 20.30 -1.32
CA PRO A 318 -13.72 21.14 -2.43
C PRO A 318 -15.18 20.87 -2.82
N LYS A 319 -15.93 21.95 -3.14
CA LYS A 319 -17.34 21.84 -3.56
C LYS A 319 -17.51 21.11 -4.90
N GLY A 320 -16.51 21.16 -5.78
CA GLY A 320 -16.46 20.44 -7.06
C GLY A 320 -15.84 19.04 -6.97
N GLY A 321 -15.60 18.55 -5.75
CA GLY A 321 -14.97 17.26 -5.50
C GLY A 321 -13.60 17.14 -6.18
N MET A 322 -13.23 15.91 -6.52
CA MET A 322 -11.99 15.62 -7.25
C MET A 322 -11.97 16.12 -8.70
N ARG A 323 -13.14 16.44 -9.30
CA ARG A 323 -13.20 17.02 -10.65
C ARG A 323 -12.71 18.47 -10.69
N ASP A 324 -12.69 19.14 -9.54
CA ASP A 324 -11.93 20.37 -9.36
C ASP A 324 -10.48 20.04 -8.98
N VAL A 325 -9.72 19.54 -9.97
CA VAL A 325 -8.38 18.96 -9.78
C VAL A 325 -7.45 19.88 -9.01
N THR A 326 -7.42 21.18 -9.37
CA THR A 326 -6.56 22.16 -8.70
C THR A 326 -6.94 22.35 -7.22
N GLN A 327 -8.23 22.51 -6.91
CA GLN A 327 -8.66 22.67 -5.51
C GLN A 327 -8.49 21.37 -4.71
N PHE A 328 -8.72 20.21 -5.33
CA PHE A 328 -8.51 18.92 -4.70
C PHE A 328 -7.04 18.67 -4.36
N GLN A 329 -6.12 18.91 -5.31
CA GLN A 329 -4.68 18.75 -5.07
C GLN A 329 -4.20 19.67 -3.93
N ARG A 330 -4.62 20.95 -3.92
CA ARG A 330 -4.32 21.86 -2.82
C ARG A 330 -4.89 21.37 -1.49
N TRP A 331 -6.13 20.87 -1.51
CA TRP A 331 -6.75 20.31 -0.32
C TRP A 331 -5.96 19.11 0.20
N ILE A 332 -5.56 18.15 -0.65
CA ILE A 332 -4.71 17.02 -0.25
C ILE A 332 -3.40 17.50 0.37
N LEU A 333 -2.69 18.40 -0.30
CA LEU A 333 -1.39 18.90 0.16
C LEU A 333 -1.47 19.66 1.49
N ASN A 334 -2.59 20.33 1.76
CA ASN A 334 -2.85 20.98 3.05
C ASN A 334 -3.15 20.00 4.20
N HIS A 335 -3.53 18.75 3.88
CA HIS A 335 -3.81 17.71 4.87
C HIS A 335 -2.72 16.64 4.90
N GLN A 336 -1.74 16.71 4.00
CA GLN A 336 -0.67 15.72 3.86
C GLN A 336 0.49 16.03 4.81
N TYR A 337 1.01 14.97 5.42
CA TYR A 337 2.15 15.05 6.32
C TYR A 337 3.38 14.37 5.71
N GLN A 338 4.56 14.90 6.04
CA GLN A 338 5.83 14.29 5.70
C GLN A 338 6.24 13.30 6.80
N PRO A 339 6.52 12.03 6.48
CA PRO A 339 7.12 11.11 7.43
C PRO A 339 8.57 11.52 7.72
N GLN A 340 8.97 11.42 8.99
CA GLN A 340 10.37 11.58 9.41
C GLN A 340 11.17 10.31 9.14
N LEU A 341 10.51 9.15 9.14
CA LEU A 341 11.08 7.86 8.75
C LEU A 341 10.07 7.09 7.92
N PHE A 342 10.49 6.64 6.74
CA PHE A 342 9.72 5.74 5.88
C PHE A 342 10.57 4.52 5.50
N TYR A 343 10.00 3.33 5.65
CA TYR A 343 10.63 2.06 5.32
C TYR A 343 9.76 1.28 4.34
N ARG A 344 10.43 0.65 3.36
CA ARG A 344 9.86 -0.36 2.45
C ARG A 344 10.82 -1.55 2.40
N ALA A 345 10.28 -2.76 2.51
CA ALA A 345 11.11 -3.97 2.45
C ALA A 345 11.72 -4.25 1.07
N TYR A 346 11.15 -3.65 0.02
CA TYR A 346 11.51 -3.80 -1.39
C TYR A 346 11.25 -2.47 -2.13
N PRO A 347 12.07 -1.41 -1.90
CA PRO A 347 11.78 -0.06 -2.38
C PRO A 347 11.78 0.07 -3.91
N GLU A 348 12.52 -0.78 -4.61
CA GLU A 348 12.64 -0.76 -6.08
C GLU A 348 11.55 -1.56 -6.81
N GLU A 349 10.66 -2.23 -6.07
CA GLU A 349 9.67 -3.11 -6.69
C GLU A 349 8.33 -2.43 -6.90
N SER A 350 7.97 -2.29 -8.18
CA SER A 350 6.62 -1.88 -8.58
C SER A 350 5.60 -3.00 -8.43
N VAL A 351 4.32 -2.66 -8.31
CA VAL A 351 3.21 -3.62 -8.36
C VAL A 351 3.27 -4.45 -9.65
N LEU A 352 3.62 -3.82 -10.77
CA LEU A 352 3.76 -4.52 -12.06
C LEU A 352 4.92 -5.53 -12.07
N ASN A 353 6.05 -5.19 -11.46
CA ASN A 353 7.16 -6.13 -11.27
C ASN A 353 6.70 -7.33 -10.45
N LEU A 354 6.04 -7.10 -9.33
CA LEU A 354 5.54 -8.16 -8.46
C LEU A 354 4.50 -9.06 -9.16
N ILE A 355 3.61 -8.49 -10.00
CA ILE A 355 2.69 -9.28 -10.84
C ILE A 355 3.47 -10.20 -11.78
N ARG A 356 4.51 -9.68 -12.45
CA ARG A 356 5.37 -10.47 -13.36
C ARG A 356 6.08 -11.57 -12.58
N ASP A 357 6.68 -11.26 -11.44
CA ASP A 357 7.41 -12.23 -10.62
C ASP A 357 6.53 -13.37 -10.14
N ARG A 358 5.31 -13.05 -9.68
CA ARG A 358 4.31 -14.05 -9.29
C ARG A 358 3.95 -14.97 -10.45
N THR A 359 3.72 -14.39 -11.63
CA THR A 359 3.35 -15.14 -12.83
C THR A 359 4.49 -16.06 -13.27
N SER A 360 5.72 -15.55 -13.32
CA SER A 360 6.92 -16.31 -13.66
C SER A 360 7.17 -17.45 -12.68
N ASN A 361 7.08 -17.19 -11.37
CA ASN A 361 7.27 -18.20 -10.34
C ASN A 361 6.21 -19.31 -10.42
N ASN A 362 4.93 -18.97 -10.59
CA ASN A 362 3.86 -19.96 -10.75
C ASN A 362 4.08 -20.84 -11.99
N THR A 363 4.51 -20.23 -13.09
CA THR A 363 4.81 -20.94 -14.33
C THR A 363 5.99 -21.90 -14.15
N LEU A 364 7.08 -21.44 -13.54
CA LEU A 364 8.26 -22.27 -13.27
C LEU A 364 7.94 -23.42 -12.31
N ALA A 365 7.15 -23.17 -11.27
CA ALA A 365 6.70 -24.21 -10.35
C ALA A 365 5.87 -25.28 -11.06
N GLN A 366 4.96 -24.89 -11.94
CA GLN A 366 4.17 -25.82 -12.76
C GLN A 366 5.05 -26.62 -13.72
N MET A 367 6.02 -25.98 -14.38
CA MET A 367 6.97 -26.66 -15.27
C MET A 367 7.86 -27.65 -14.51
N ALA A 368 8.35 -27.27 -13.32
CA ALA A 368 9.14 -28.16 -12.47
C ALA A 368 8.31 -29.36 -12.00
N GLN A 369 7.07 -29.14 -11.57
CA GLN A 369 6.15 -30.24 -11.19
C GLN A 369 5.82 -31.15 -12.37
N ALA A 370 5.56 -30.59 -13.55
CA ALA A 370 5.34 -31.37 -14.76
C ALA A 370 6.59 -32.15 -15.18
N GLY A 371 7.78 -31.54 -15.09
CA GLY A 371 9.06 -32.19 -15.37
C GLY A 371 9.41 -33.29 -14.36
N LEU A 372 9.03 -33.13 -13.09
CA LEU A 372 9.15 -34.16 -12.05
C LEU A 372 8.12 -35.29 -12.23
N ALA A 373 6.91 -34.97 -12.69
CA ALA A 373 5.88 -35.96 -13.04
C ALA A 373 6.23 -36.73 -14.32
N LEU A 374 6.99 -36.11 -15.23
CA LEU A 374 7.62 -36.72 -16.38
C LEU A 374 8.97 -37.34 -15.94
N GLU A 375 8.96 -38.38 -15.11
CA GLU A 375 10.13 -39.25 -14.92
C GLU A 375 10.49 -39.94 -16.25
N SER A 376 11.15 -39.20 -17.13
CA SER A 376 11.90 -39.74 -18.25
C SER A 376 13.37 -39.37 -18.03
N ALA A 377 14.25 -40.36 -18.10
CA ALA A 377 15.70 -40.19 -17.92
C ALA A 377 16.28 -39.01 -18.73
N LYS A 378 15.66 -38.71 -19.88
CA LYS A 378 15.97 -37.58 -20.75
C LYS A 378 15.87 -36.19 -20.09
N VAL A 379 14.90 -35.97 -19.20
CA VAL A 379 14.73 -34.68 -18.51
C VAL A 379 15.76 -34.53 -17.40
N ARG A 380 16.10 -35.62 -16.67
CA ARG A 380 17.21 -35.63 -15.70
C ARG A 380 18.56 -35.34 -16.37
N ASP A 381 18.83 -35.93 -17.52
CA ASP A 381 20.09 -35.72 -18.25
C ASP A 381 20.23 -34.28 -18.79
N THR A 382 19.11 -33.65 -19.17
CA THR A 382 19.12 -32.26 -19.66
C THR A 382 19.24 -31.25 -18.52
N LEU A 383 18.63 -31.51 -17.35
CA LEU A 383 18.74 -30.65 -16.17
C LEU A 383 20.10 -30.78 -15.46
N ASN A 384 20.76 -31.93 -15.53
CA ASN A 384 22.12 -32.11 -15.00
C ASN A 384 23.21 -31.51 -15.91
N ALA A 385 22.87 -31.19 -17.16
CA ALA A 385 23.77 -30.54 -18.12
C ALA A 385 23.66 -29.01 -18.12
N LEU A 386 22.69 -28.45 -17.39
CA LEU A 386 22.52 -27.02 -17.10
C LEU A 386 23.00 -26.72 -15.68
#